data_AF-A0A5K0ZRX3-F1
#
_entry.id   AF-A0A5K0ZRX3-F1
#
_cell.length_a   1.000
_cell.length_b   1.000
_cell.length_c   1.000
_cell.angle_alpha   90.00
_cell.angle_beta   90.00
_cell.angle_gamma   90.00
#
_symmetry.space_group_name_H-M   'P 1'
#
loop_
_entity.id
_entity.type
_entity.pdbx_description
1 polymer ?
#
loop_
_entity_poly.entity_id
_entity_poly.type
_entity_poly.pdbx_seq_one_letter_code
_entity_poly.pdbx_strand_id
1 'polypeptide(L)'
;MKHLPLIFLLLLLLVQKNGVPAEAQKDFVRIRGLHFVINGYPFYANGFNAYWLMYVASDPSQRGKVTSAFQQASSHGLTVARTWAFSDGGYGALQYSPGVYNEQMFR
;
A
#
# COMPACT_ATOMS: atom_id res chain seq x y z
N MET A 1 -6.09 6.12 51.16
CA MET A 1 -4.92 6.93 50.71
C MET A 1 -3.69 6.10 50.31
N LYS A 2 -3.45 4.89 50.84
CA LYS A 2 -2.24 4.09 50.55
C LYS A 2 -2.15 3.49 49.12
N HIS A 3 -3.27 3.36 48.41
CA HIS A 3 -3.32 2.78 47.06
C HIS A 3 -3.29 3.80 45.92
N LEU A 4 -3.39 5.10 46.23
CA LEU A 4 -3.36 6.18 45.25
C LEU A 4 -2.08 6.21 44.39
N PRO A 5 -0.85 6.00 44.93
CA PRO A 5 0.35 5.94 44.10
C PRO A 5 0.38 4.72 43.16
N LEU A 6 -0.23 3.59 43.57
CA LEU A 6 -0.29 2.39 42.73
C LEU A 6 -1.26 2.57 41.55
N ILE A 7 -2.41 3.21 41.79
CA ILE A 7 -3.38 3.58 40.75
C ILE A 7 -2.74 4.57 39.77
N PHE A 8 -2.00 5.56 40.29
CA PHE A 8 -1.28 6.53 39.47
C PHE A 8 -0.19 5.87 38.60
N LEU A 9 0.55 4.90 39.15
CA LEU A 9 1.54 4.12 38.42
C LEU A 9 0.88 3.24 37.33
N LEU A 10 -0.25 2.58 37.63
CA LEU A 10 -1.02 1.81 36.66
C LEU A 10 -1.52 2.69 35.51
N LEU A 11 -2.03 3.89 35.82
CA LEU A 11 -2.46 4.86 34.82
C LEU A 11 -1.29 5.34 33.95
N LEU A 12 -0.12 5.63 34.55
CA LEU A 12 1.10 5.97 33.82
C LEU A 12 1.55 4.86 32.86
N LEU A 13 1.49 3.60 33.30
CA LEU A 13 1.84 2.44 32.47
C LEU A 13 0.83 2.21 31.33
N LEU A 14 -0.46 2.46 31.58
CA LEU A 14 -1.52 2.44 30.55
C LEU A 14 -1.32 3.55 29.51
N VAL A 15 -0.91 4.74 29.93
CA VAL A 15 -0.58 5.86 29.03
C VAL A 15 0.70 5.59 28.24
N GLN A 16 1.73 4.97 28.83
CA GLN A 16 2.95 4.59 28.10
C GLN A 16 2.73 3.49 27.06
N LYS A 17 1.82 2.53 27.30
CA LYS A 17 1.46 1.51 26.29
C LYS A 17 0.80 2.14 25.06
N ASN A 18 0.07 3.23 25.27
CA ASN A 18 -0.48 4.06 24.20
C ASN A 18 0.52 5.16 23.85
N GLY A 19 1.74 4.78 23.46
CA GLY A 19 2.71 5.73 22.93
C GLY A 19 2.00 6.58 21.89
N VAL A 20 1.84 7.89 22.18
CA VAL A 20 1.26 8.85 21.25
C VAL A 20 2.02 8.63 19.94
N PRO A 21 1.35 8.22 18.85
CA PRO A 21 2.04 8.09 17.58
C PRO A 21 2.58 9.48 17.27
N ALA A 22 3.89 9.66 17.43
CA ALA A 22 4.61 10.85 16.97
C ALA A 22 4.07 11.13 15.57
N GLU A 23 3.57 12.35 15.35
CA GLU A 23 2.79 12.79 14.19
C GLU A 23 3.34 12.20 12.89
N ALA A 24 2.93 10.96 12.64
CA ALA A 24 3.47 10.18 11.56
C ALA A 24 2.78 10.76 10.35
N GLN A 25 3.58 11.14 9.35
CA GLN A 25 3.08 11.50 8.04
C GLN A 25 1.95 10.53 7.69
N LYS A 26 0.71 11.02 7.78
CA LYS A 26 -0.47 10.21 7.59
C LYS A 26 -0.38 9.67 6.16
N ASP A 27 -0.89 8.47 5.96
CA ASP A 27 -1.15 7.88 4.64
C ASP A 27 -0.01 7.07 3.98
N PHE A 28 1.20 7.03 4.56
CA PHE A 28 2.27 6.13 4.07
C PHE A 28 2.41 4.88 4.93
N VAL A 29 2.55 3.72 4.28
CA VAL A 29 2.96 2.47 4.93
C VAL A 29 4.43 2.60 5.38
N ARG A 30 4.72 2.20 6.62
CA ARG A 30 6.06 2.20 7.22
C ARG A 30 6.35 0.86 7.89
N ILE A 31 7.55 0.72 8.44
CA ILE A 31 7.93 -0.38 9.33
C ILE A 31 7.98 0.09 10.79
N ARG A 32 7.57 -0.77 11.72
CA ARG A 32 7.81 -0.64 13.16
C ARG A 32 8.30 -1.99 13.67
N GLY A 33 9.60 -2.10 13.93
CA GLY A 33 10.24 -3.38 14.22
C GLY A 33 10.06 -4.36 13.05
N LEU A 34 9.39 -5.48 13.30
CA LEU A 34 9.15 -6.54 12.31
C LEU A 34 7.80 -6.44 11.59
N HIS A 35 7.00 -5.39 11.85
CA HIS A 35 5.65 -5.24 11.30
C HIS A 35 5.53 -4.02 10.39
N PHE A 36 4.67 -4.11 9.39
CA PHE A 36 4.20 -2.92 8.69
C PHE A 36 3.18 -2.16 9.54
N VAL A 37 3.16 -0.84 9.39
CA VAL A 37 2.18 0.05 10.05
C VAL A 37 1.69 1.12 9.08
N ILE A 38 0.43 1.51 9.19
CA ILE A 38 -0.15 2.68 8.52
C ILE A 38 -0.95 3.48 9.54
N ASN A 39 -0.77 4.81 9.57
CA ASN A 39 -1.42 5.70 10.54
C ASN A 39 -1.28 5.25 12.01
N GLY A 40 -0.16 4.62 12.35
CA GLY A 40 0.15 4.14 13.70
C GLY A 40 -0.39 2.75 14.06
N TYR A 41 -1.23 2.14 13.20
CA TYR A 41 -1.84 0.83 13.41
C TYR A 41 -1.11 -0.27 12.62
N PRO A 42 -1.08 -1.53 13.12
CA PRO A 42 -0.54 -2.66 12.36
C PRO A 42 -1.21 -2.79 10.98
N PHE A 43 -0.40 -2.98 9.95
CA PHE A 43 -0.85 -3.23 8.59
C PHE A 43 -0.45 -4.64 8.16
N TYR A 44 -1.44 -5.45 7.79
CA TYR A 44 -1.23 -6.79 7.25
C TYR A 44 -1.61 -6.79 5.77
N ALA A 45 -0.62 -6.99 4.91
CA ALA A 45 -0.86 -7.02 3.48
C ALA A 45 -1.62 -8.30 3.10
N ASN A 46 -2.78 -8.13 2.48
CA ASN A 46 -3.54 -9.19 1.83
C ASN A 46 -3.76 -8.74 0.38
N GLY A 47 -3.31 -9.50 -0.61
CA GLY A 47 -3.20 -8.94 -1.95
C GLY A 47 -3.07 -9.95 -3.07
N PHE A 48 -2.87 -9.43 -4.28
CA PHE A 48 -2.75 -10.22 -5.50
C PHE A 48 -1.61 -9.72 -6.39
N ASN A 49 -1.16 -10.57 -7.31
CA ASN A 49 -0.21 -10.20 -8.36
C ASN A 49 -0.97 -10.01 -9.67
N ALA A 50 -0.73 -8.88 -10.34
CA ALA A 50 -1.25 -8.58 -11.65
C ALA A 50 -0.21 -7.79 -12.43
N TYR A 51 0.77 -8.49 -13.03
CA TYR A 51 1.85 -7.88 -13.79
C TYR A 51 1.36 -7.06 -15.00
N TRP A 52 0.15 -7.34 -15.48
CA TRP A 52 -0.42 -6.87 -16.73
C TRP A 52 -1.18 -5.54 -16.62
N LEU A 53 -1.35 -4.96 -15.42
CA LEU A 53 -2.25 -3.80 -15.23
C LEU A 53 -1.90 -2.63 -16.15
N MET A 54 -0.63 -2.25 -16.24
CA MET A 54 -0.15 -1.15 -17.09
C MET A 54 -0.41 -1.43 -18.58
N TYR A 55 -0.06 -2.63 -19.03
CA TYR A 55 -0.23 -3.03 -20.42
C TYR A 55 -1.71 -3.01 -20.83
N VAL A 56 -2.59 -3.59 -20.01
CA VAL A 56 -4.04 -3.61 -20.28
C VAL A 56 -4.65 -2.21 -20.16
N ALA A 57 -4.15 -1.36 -19.27
CA ALA A 57 -4.61 0.03 -19.14
C ALA A 57 -4.31 0.89 -20.37
N SER A 58 -3.17 0.64 -21.04
CA SER A 58 -2.71 1.39 -22.22
C SER A 58 -3.60 1.25 -23.45
N ASP A 59 -4.41 0.18 -23.52
CA ASP A 59 -5.41 -0.06 -24.56
C ASP A 59 -6.78 0.43 -24.05
N PRO A 60 -7.33 1.54 -24.60
CA PRO A 60 -8.60 2.08 -24.17
C PRO A 60 -9.77 1.07 -24.25
N SER A 61 -9.72 0.11 -25.18
CA SER A 61 -10.75 -0.91 -25.32
C SER A 61 -10.73 -1.94 -24.19
N GLN A 62 -9.62 -2.07 -23.49
CA GLN A 62 -9.41 -3.04 -22.43
C GLN A 62 -9.28 -2.43 -21.03
N ARG A 63 -9.09 -1.11 -20.94
CA ARG A 63 -8.91 -0.38 -19.66
C ARG A 63 -9.98 -0.70 -18.62
N GLY A 64 -11.22 -0.95 -19.02
CA GLY A 64 -12.30 -1.37 -18.11
C GLY A 64 -11.99 -2.64 -17.30
N LYS A 65 -11.16 -3.55 -17.82
CA LYS A 65 -10.72 -4.76 -17.12
C LYS A 65 -9.90 -4.43 -15.86
N VAL A 66 -9.10 -3.37 -15.89
CA VAL A 66 -8.32 -2.90 -14.73
C VAL A 66 -9.25 -2.42 -13.62
N THR A 67 -10.28 -1.62 -13.97
CA THR A 67 -11.32 -1.20 -13.03
C THR A 67 -12.04 -2.39 -12.42
N SER A 68 -12.48 -3.35 -13.24
CA SER A 68 -13.16 -4.55 -12.75
C SER A 68 -12.27 -5.40 -11.84
N ALA A 69 -10.98 -5.53 -12.14
CA ALA A 69 -10.04 -6.27 -11.30
C ALA A 69 -9.89 -5.62 -9.91
N PHE A 70 -9.76 -4.28 -9.84
CA PHE A 70 -9.73 -3.58 -8.56
C PHE A 70 -11.04 -3.65 -7.79
N GLN A 71 -12.18 -3.57 -8.48
CA GLN A 71 -13.50 -3.74 -7.85
C GLN A 71 -13.65 -5.11 -7.22
N GLN A 72 -13.25 -6.18 -7.93
CA GLN A 72 -13.28 -7.54 -7.41
C GLN A 72 -12.30 -7.70 -6.24
N ALA A 73 -11.07 -7.20 -6.37
CA ALA A 73 -10.08 -7.26 -5.29
C ALA A 73 -10.61 -6.60 -4.01
N SER A 74 -11.19 -5.40 -4.15
CA SER A 74 -11.82 -4.67 -3.04
C SER A 74 -13.00 -5.43 -2.44
N SER A 75 -13.90 -6.00 -3.25
CA SER A 75 -15.04 -6.79 -2.76
C SER A 75 -14.63 -8.07 -2.01
N HIS A 76 -13.41 -8.57 -2.27
CA HIS A 76 -12.83 -9.71 -1.56
C HIS A 76 -11.88 -9.31 -0.40
N GLY A 77 -11.82 -8.02 -0.04
CA GLY A 77 -10.99 -7.55 1.08
C GLY A 77 -9.49 -7.58 0.81
N LEU A 78 -9.06 -7.58 -0.45
CA LEU A 78 -7.66 -7.41 -0.82
C LEU A 78 -7.28 -5.92 -0.73
N THR A 79 -6.12 -5.64 -0.15
CA THR A 79 -5.61 -4.30 0.16
C THR A 79 -4.37 -3.92 -0.63
N VAL A 80 -3.71 -4.88 -1.29
CA VAL A 80 -2.47 -4.65 -2.04
C VAL A 80 -2.51 -5.33 -3.42
N ALA A 81 -2.05 -4.62 -4.45
CA ALA A 81 -1.77 -5.18 -5.76
C ALA A 81 -0.28 -5.03 -6.07
N ARG A 82 0.36 -6.11 -6.53
CA ARG A 82 1.73 -6.08 -7.06
C ARG A 82 1.68 -6.13 -8.59
N THR A 83 2.27 -5.14 -9.25
CA THR A 83 2.28 -4.97 -10.72
C THR A 83 3.65 -4.54 -11.21
N TRP A 84 3.91 -4.69 -12.51
CA TRP A 84 5.14 -4.19 -13.14
C TRP A 84 5.03 -2.70 -13.46
N ALA A 85 6.15 -2.01 -13.26
CA ALA A 85 6.37 -0.63 -13.66
C ALA A 85 7.44 -0.55 -14.76
N PHE A 86 7.56 -1.61 -15.56
CA PHE A 86 8.53 -1.74 -16.65
C PHE A 86 7.99 -2.65 -17.76
N SER A 87 8.52 -2.46 -18.95
CA SER A 87 8.39 -3.35 -20.12
C SER A 87 9.40 -2.79 -21.14
N ASP A 88 10.54 -3.47 -21.31
CA ASP A 88 11.68 -2.94 -22.05
C ASP A 88 11.85 -3.66 -23.38
N GLY A 89 11.75 -2.91 -24.48
CA GLY A 89 11.81 -3.47 -25.83
C GLY A 89 10.62 -4.37 -26.19
N GLY A 90 10.44 -4.63 -27.49
CA GLY A 90 9.38 -5.52 -27.97
C GLY A 90 7.98 -4.89 -28.00
N TYR A 91 6.97 -5.76 -28.11
CA TYR A 91 5.57 -5.36 -28.24
C TYR A 91 5.01 -4.92 -26.89
N GLY A 92 4.37 -3.74 -26.85
CA GLY A 92 3.86 -3.17 -25.59
C GLY A 92 4.96 -2.68 -24.65
N ALA A 93 6.06 -2.18 -25.19
CA ALA A 93 7.14 -1.61 -24.40
C ALA A 93 6.70 -0.31 -23.71
N LEU A 94 6.95 -0.21 -22.40
CA LEU A 94 6.97 1.05 -21.66
C LEU A 94 8.19 1.88 -22.08
N GLN A 95 9.33 1.22 -22.23
CA GLN A 95 10.58 1.83 -22.63
C GLN A 95 11.07 1.19 -23.92
N TYR A 96 11.11 1.96 -25.01
CA TYR A 96 11.52 1.47 -26.33
C TYR A 96 13.04 1.21 -26.38
N SER A 97 13.80 2.11 -25.79
CA SER A 97 15.26 2.09 -25.67
C SER A 97 15.66 2.88 -24.41
N PRO A 98 16.91 2.78 -23.91
CA PRO A 98 17.32 3.46 -22.67
C PRO A 98 16.93 4.95 -22.66
N GLY A 99 16.07 5.34 -21.71
CA GLY A 99 15.60 6.71 -21.54
C GLY A 99 14.52 7.19 -22.51
N VAL A 100 14.01 6.33 -23.40
CA VAL A 100 12.96 6.66 -24.38
C VAL A 100 11.69 5.88 -24.06
N TYR A 101 10.64 6.60 -23.64
CA TYR A 101 9.42 6.02 -23.11
C TYR A 101 8.21 6.15 -24.05
N ASN A 102 7.30 5.20 -23.93
CA ASN A 102 6.00 5.20 -24.59
C ASN A 102 4.95 5.88 -23.70
N GLU A 103 4.61 7.13 -24.02
CA GLU A 103 3.63 7.92 -23.26
C GLU A 103 2.23 7.28 -23.21
N GLN A 104 1.88 6.41 -24.17
CA GLN A 104 0.61 5.70 -24.11
C GLN A 104 0.58 4.67 -22.97
N MET A 105 1.73 4.07 -22.61
CA MET A 105 1.80 3.08 -21.52
C MET A 105 1.61 3.71 -20.14
N PHE A 106 1.77 5.03 -20.01
CA PHE A 106 1.49 5.77 -18.78
C PHE A 106 0.01 6.16 -18.60
N ARG A 107 -0.87 5.86 -19.57
CA ARG A 107 -2.27 6.32 -19.61
C ARG A 107 -3.28 5.20 -19.41
#